data_AF-A0A811LDB2-F1
#
_entry.id   AF-A0A811LDB2-F1
#
_cell.length_a   1.000
_cell.length_b   1.000
_cell.length_c   1.000
_cell.angle_alpha   90.00
_cell.angle_beta   90.00
_cell.angle_gamma   90.00
#
_symmetry.space_group_name_H-M   'P 1'
#
loop_
_entity.id
_entity.type
_entity.pdbx_description
1 polymer ?
#
loop_
_entity_poly.entity_id
_entity_poly.type
_entity_poly.pdbx_seq_one_letter_code
_entity_poly.pdbx_strand_id
1 'polypeptide(L)'
;MSWKETDPVALWKTSSVIPNTPEVNVFDKGQPNFDIQKTRLWKSLREMSSTDQVDYMQKVIKNWPYRSERWAMEMAQHPVIFGSALSSFYITNRVAANIFLNKPKAGILETMRTTSKAPLFVMFYASAFMSYGFWEVLVRSKFMDTQKPCASCLLSTGVTISVCTGTLFPLIGSPILCYGILLRQLGDDSKYASRNLFEAFALCNEFTKYVKPKMPFLIALQAGLAATAIYAHDWANQKIFNTFDVDPEIVTEAVNYEEPYSKWKSGLDTVIHTLQKPI
;
A
#
# COMPACT_ATOMS: atom_id res chain seq x y z
N MET A 1 -29.53 -43.54 27.11
CA MET A 1 -30.64 -43.90 26.21
C MET A 1 -30.05 -44.45 24.93
N SER A 2 -30.45 -45.66 24.54
CA SER A 2 -29.99 -46.34 23.33
C SER A 2 -30.72 -45.73 22.11
N TRP A 3 -29.97 -45.22 21.14
CA TRP A 3 -30.51 -44.64 19.89
C TRP A 3 -31.28 -45.63 19.01
N LYS A 4 -31.36 -46.92 19.39
CA LYS A 4 -32.11 -47.95 18.67
C LYS A 4 -33.60 -48.00 19.00
N GLU A 5 -34.05 -47.29 20.04
CA GLU A 5 -35.47 -47.26 20.47
C GLU A 5 -36.20 -45.98 20.08
N THR A 6 -35.54 -45.05 19.39
CA THR A 6 -36.16 -43.77 19.01
C THR A 6 -36.76 -43.90 17.62
N ASP A 7 -38.10 -43.95 17.56
CA ASP A 7 -38.85 -43.95 16.31
C ASP A 7 -38.50 -42.70 15.48
N PRO A 8 -37.91 -42.85 14.27
CA PRO A 8 -37.44 -41.71 13.47
C PRO A 8 -38.59 -40.77 13.08
N VAL A 9 -39.82 -41.27 13.03
CA VAL A 9 -41.01 -40.46 12.73
C VAL A 9 -41.38 -39.56 13.91
N ALA A 10 -41.13 -40.00 15.15
CA ALA A 10 -41.37 -39.20 16.35
C ALA A 10 -40.39 -38.02 16.44
N LEU A 11 -39.12 -38.23 16.06
CA LEU A 11 -38.11 -37.16 15.95
C LEU A 11 -38.47 -36.13 14.87
N TRP A 12 -39.06 -36.58 13.76
CA TRP A 12 -39.47 -35.69 12.68
C TRP A 12 -40.66 -34.81 13.09
N LYS A 13 -41.65 -35.40 13.79
CA LYS A 13 -42.79 -34.64 14.32
C LYS A 13 -42.40 -33.59 15.35
N THR A 14 -41.43 -33.88 16.23
CA THR A 14 -40.93 -32.89 17.18
C THR A 14 -40.09 -31.79 16.51
N SER A 15 -39.42 -32.08 15.39
CA SER A 15 -38.70 -31.05 14.61
C SER A 15 -39.61 -30.09 13.85
N SER A 16 -40.84 -30.51 13.52
CA SER A 16 -41.82 -29.70 12.78
C SER A 16 -42.59 -28.69 13.64
N VAL A 17 -42.52 -28.81 14.97
CA VAL A 17 -43.09 -27.84 15.90
C VAL A 17 -41.99 -26.82 16.22
N ILE A 18 -41.82 -25.85 15.34
CA ILE A 18 -40.99 -24.67 15.60
C ILE A 18 -41.70 -23.88 16.71
N PRO A 19 -41.13 -23.73 17.92
CA PRO A 19 -41.71 -22.80 18.89
C PRO A 19 -41.70 -21.41 18.26
N ASN A 20 -42.82 -20.68 18.37
CA ASN A 20 -42.95 -19.25 18.02
C ASN A 20 -42.05 -18.40 18.93
N THR A 21 -40.74 -18.60 18.84
CA THR A 21 -39.75 -17.62 19.25
C THR A 21 -39.66 -16.59 18.15
N PRO A 22 -39.71 -15.28 18.46
CA PRO A 22 -39.56 -14.24 17.45
C PRO A 22 -38.31 -14.53 16.64
N GLU A 23 -38.42 -14.43 15.31
CA GLU A 23 -37.34 -14.67 14.36
C GLU A 23 -36.10 -13.89 14.81
N VAL A 24 -35.21 -14.56 15.52
CA VAL A 24 -33.90 -14.01 15.76
C VAL A 24 -33.16 -14.25 14.47
N ASN A 25 -33.10 -13.21 13.63
CA ASN A 25 -32.17 -13.10 12.52
C ASN A 25 -30.83 -13.71 12.95
N VAL A 26 -30.52 -14.90 12.43
CA VAL A 26 -29.26 -15.60 12.75
C VAL A 26 -28.06 -14.81 12.22
N PHE A 27 -28.31 -13.85 11.33
CA PHE A 27 -27.35 -12.86 10.85
C PHE A 27 -27.23 -11.60 11.71
N ASP A 28 -28.06 -11.44 12.75
CA ASP A 28 -28.12 -10.26 13.62
C ASP A 28 -27.96 -10.61 15.11
N LYS A 29 -27.70 -11.89 15.43
CA LYS A 29 -27.21 -12.27 16.77
C LYS A 29 -25.79 -11.73 16.88
N GLY A 30 -25.68 -10.68 17.70
CA GLY A 30 -24.48 -9.92 17.98
C GLY A 30 -23.21 -10.75 17.91
N GLN A 31 -22.21 -10.17 17.27
CA GLN A 31 -20.82 -10.59 17.42
C GLN A 31 -20.64 -11.03 18.87
N PRO A 32 -20.30 -12.31 19.15
CA PRO A 32 -19.93 -12.69 20.50
C PRO A 32 -18.90 -11.68 20.96
N ASN A 33 -19.21 -11.00 22.06
CA ASN A 33 -18.30 -10.04 22.67
C ASN A 33 -17.19 -10.88 23.32
N PHE A 34 -16.36 -11.48 22.48
CA PHE A 34 -15.11 -12.07 22.90
C PHE A 34 -14.29 -10.89 23.38
N ASP A 35 -14.01 -10.84 24.67
CA ASP A 35 -12.94 -9.98 25.19
C ASP A 35 -11.65 -10.39 24.47
N ILE A 36 -11.37 -9.66 23.40
CA ILE A 36 -10.36 -9.92 22.37
C ILE A 36 -8.94 -10.02 22.97
N GLN A 37 -8.77 -9.58 24.22
CA GLN A 37 -7.52 -9.66 24.97
C GLN A 37 -7.18 -11.04 25.56
N LYS A 38 -8.05 -12.06 25.43
CA LYS A 38 -7.89 -13.33 26.16
C LYS A 38 -7.41 -14.53 25.32
N THR A 39 -7.31 -14.42 24.00
CA THR A 39 -6.83 -15.52 23.15
C THR A 39 -5.32 -15.75 23.40
N ARG A 40 -4.91 -17.02 23.61
CA ARG A 40 -3.52 -17.38 23.98
C ARG A 40 -2.49 -16.87 22.97
N LEU A 41 -2.85 -16.83 21.68
CA LEU A 41 -2.00 -16.31 20.62
C LEU A 41 -1.68 -14.82 20.78
N TRP A 42 -2.64 -14.00 21.20
CA TRP A 42 -2.41 -12.57 21.42
C TRP A 42 -1.49 -12.28 22.59
N LYS A 43 -1.55 -13.10 23.64
CA LYS A 43 -0.57 -13.04 24.72
C LYS A 43 0.82 -13.35 24.20
N SER A 44 0.95 -14.40 23.37
CA SER A 44 2.22 -14.76 22.73
C SER A 44 2.74 -13.66 21.79
N LEU A 45 1.87 -13.04 20.97
CA LEU A 45 2.23 -11.93 20.08
C LEU A 45 2.70 -10.69 20.86
N ARG A 46 2.08 -10.38 22.00
CA ARG A 46 2.49 -9.26 22.86
C ARG A 46 3.76 -9.53 23.66
N GLU A 47 4.08 -10.81 23.87
CA GLU A 47 5.33 -11.24 24.51
C GLU A 47 6.52 -11.17 23.54
N MET A 48 6.27 -11.08 22.23
CA MET A 48 7.30 -10.87 21.21
C MET A 48 7.73 -9.40 21.13
N SER A 49 8.95 -9.16 20.63
CA SER A 49 9.39 -7.80 20.31
C SER A 49 8.59 -7.24 19.11
N SER A 50 8.47 -5.92 19.00
CA SER A 50 7.69 -5.30 17.91
C SER A 50 8.21 -5.65 16.51
N THR A 51 9.52 -5.86 16.37
CA THR A 51 10.12 -6.32 15.11
C THR A 51 9.75 -7.76 14.79
N ASP A 52 9.85 -8.65 15.78
CA ASP A 52 9.49 -10.07 15.61
C ASP A 52 7.99 -10.25 15.36
N GLN A 53 7.15 -9.39 15.96
CA GLN A 53 5.71 -9.36 15.74
C GLN A 53 5.38 -9.01 14.28
N VAL A 54 6.07 -8.02 13.71
CA VAL A 54 5.88 -7.64 12.30
C VAL A 54 6.31 -8.77 11.38
N ASP A 55 7.46 -9.40 11.62
CA ASP A 55 7.95 -10.52 10.80
C ASP A 55 7.02 -11.75 10.88
N TYR A 56 6.49 -12.04 12.07
CA TYR A 56 5.49 -13.09 12.27
C TYR A 56 4.20 -12.78 11.50
N MET A 57 3.65 -11.58 11.66
CA MET A 57 2.42 -11.15 10.97
C MET A 57 2.60 -11.13 9.44
N GLN A 58 3.77 -10.71 8.95
CA GLN A 58 4.07 -10.77 7.52
C GLN A 58 4.06 -12.20 6.98
N LYS A 59 4.64 -13.17 7.71
CA LYS A 59 4.59 -14.60 7.33
C LYS A 59 3.17 -15.11 7.28
N VAL A 60 2.37 -14.80 8.31
CA VAL A 60 0.96 -15.22 8.37
C VAL A 60 0.18 -14.67 7.17
N ILE A 61 0.31 -13.37 6.90
CA ILE A 61 -0.42 -12.71 5.81
C ILE A 61 0.00 -13.30 4.45
N LYS A 62 1.30 -13.50 4.23
CA LYS A 62 1.80 -14.05 2.96
C LYS A 62 1.23 -15.43 2.65
N ASN A 63 1.09 -16.28 3.69
CA ASN A 63 0.56 -17.64 3.56
C ASN A 63 -0.96 -17.73 3.78
N TRP A 64 -1.64 -16.60 3.96
CA TRP A 64 -3.04 -16.57 4.39
C TRP A 64 -4.01 -17.20 3.39
N PRO A 65 -4.80 -18.24 3.74
CA PRO A 65 -5.53 -19.06 2.77
C PRO A 65 -6.54 -18.28 1.91
N TYR A 66 -7.12 -17.21 2.44
CA TYR A 66 -8.09 -16.39 1.72
C TYR A 66 -7.41 -15.36 0.82
N ARG A 67 -7.46 -15.59 -0.50
CA ARG A 67 -6.80 -14.75 -1.51
C ARG A 67 -7.24 -13.28 -1.48
N SER A 68 -8.52 -12.99 -1.25
CA SER A 68 -9.04 -11.61 -1.24
C SER A 68 -8.49 -10.78 -0.08
N GLU A 69 -8.37 -11.40 1.10
CA GLU A 69 -7.85 -10.76 2.30
C GLU A 69 -6.33 -10.56 2.19
N ARG A 70 -5.63 -11.58 1.69
CA ARG A 70 -4.20 -11.50 1.36
C ARG A 70 -3.92 -10.38 0.36
N TRP A 71 -4.68 -10.34 -0.73
CA TRP A 71 -4.51 -9.33 -1.78
C TRP A 71 -4.80 -7.91 -1.25
N ALA A 72 -5.82 -7.74 -0.42
CA ALA A 72 -6.10 -6.45 0.21
C ALA A 72 -4.97 -6.02 1.18
N MET A 73 -4.29 -6.94 1.86
CA MET A 73 -3.14 -6.58 2.73
C MET A 73 -1.83 -6.34 1.97
N GLU A 74 -1.58 -7.02 0.86
CA GLU A 74 -0.33 -6.88 0.12
C GLU A 74 -0.42 -5.82 -0.99
N MET A 75 -1.55 -5.76 -1.68
CA MET A 75 -1.68 -5.05 -2.96
C MET A 75 -2.44 -3.73 -2.86
N ALA A 76 -3.13 -3.45 -1.74
CA ALA A 76 -3.89 -2.21 -1.57
C ALA A 76 -3.01 -0.94 -1.65
N GLN A 77 -1.71 -1.05 -1.36
CA GLN A 77 -0.78 0.07 -1.49
C GLN A 77 -0.35 0.37 -2.93
N HIS A 78 -0.41 -0.60 -3.85
CA HIS A 78 0.08 -0.40 -5.23
C HIS A 78 -0.66 0.69 -5.98
N PRO A 79 -2.01 0.80 -5.94
CA PRO A 79 -2.72 1.93 -6.55
C PRO A 79 -2.21 3.30 -6.09
N VAL A 80 -1.86 3.44 -4.80
CA VAL A 80 -1.29 4.69 -4.26
C VAL A 80 0.09 4.96 -4.86
N ILE A 81 0.96 3.95 -4.89
CA ILE A 81 2.32 4.06 -5.43
C ILE A 81 2.29 4.39 -6.93
N PHE A 82 1.49 3.67 -7.71
CA PHE A 82 1.30 3.92 -9.13
C PHE A 82 0.64 5.28 -9.38
N GLY A 83 -0.34 5.66 -8.57
CA GLY A 83 -0.98 6.97 -8.61
C GLY A 83 0.05 8.09 -8.42
N SER A 84 0.87 8.01 -7.37
CA SER A 84 1.96 8.96 -7.09
C SER A 84 2.98 9.03 -8.23
N ALA A 85 3.35 7.89 -8.82
CA ALA A 85 4.28 7.86 -9.94
C ALA A 85 3.69 8.56 -11.19
N LEU A 86 2.42 8.29 -11.51
CA LEU A 86 1.71 8.90 -12.64
C LEU A 86 1.46 10.39 -12.45
N SER A 87 1.11 10.83 -11.24
CA SER A 87 0.94 12.26 -10.96
C SER A 87 2.27 13.00 -11.07
N SER A 88 3.36 12.43 -10.54
CA SER A 88 4.70 12.98 -10.71
C SER A 88 5.10 13.07 -12.17
N PHE A 89 4.89 12.02 -12.94
CA PHE A 89 5.15 12.02 -14.38
C PHE A 89 4.38 13.13 -15.10
N TYR A 90 3.09 13.28 -14.81
CA TYR A 90 2.26 14.34 -15.39
C TYR A 90 2.79 15.74 -15.05
N ILE A 91 3.11 15.98 -13.77
CA ILE A 91 3.63 17.26 -13.27
C ILE A 91 4.98 17.56 -13.95
N THR A 92 5.92 16.63 -13.91
CA THR A 92 7.24 16.78 -14.51
C THR A 92 7.15 17.00 -16.00
N ASN A 93 6.25 16.31 -16.71
CA ASN A 93 6.05 16.52 -18.15
C ASN A 93 5.54 17.93 -18.46
N ARG A 94 4.61 18.47 -17.68
CA ARG A 94 4.14 19.85 -17.85
C ARG A 94 5.23 20.87 -17.56
N VAL A 95 6.04 20.64 -16.53
CA VAL A 95 7.17 21.50 -16.18
C VAL A 95 8.26 21.45 -17.26
N ALA A 96 8.60 20.26 -17.75
CA ALA A 96 9.57 20.08 -18.83
C ALA A 96 9.13 20.75 -20.13
N ALA A 97 7.85 20.65 -20.50
CA ALA A 97 7.30 21.34 -21.67
C ALA A 97 7.43 22.88 -21.57
N ASN A 98 7.25 23.41 -20.36
CA ASN A 98 7.38 24.84 -20.11
C ASN A 98 8.85 25.29 -20.16
N ILE A 99 9.76 24.53 -19.56
CA ILE A 99 11.19 24.90 -19.47
C ILE A 99 11.92 24.69 -20.81
N PHE A 100 11.76 23.53 -21.45
CA PHE A 100 12.55 23.18 -22.65
C PHE A 100 11.92 23.68 -23.95
N LEU A 101 10.59 23.69 -24.06
CA LEU A 101 9.89 24.04 -25.31
C LEU A 101 9.25 25.42 -25.27
N ASN A 102 9.20 26.07 -24.10
CA ASN A 102 8.42 27.28 -23.86
C ASN A 102 6.95 27.14 -24.33
N LYS A 103 6.43 25.91 -24.32
CA LYS A 103 5.08 25.55 -24.79
C LYS A 103 4.38 24.73 -23.69
N PRO A 104 3.80 25.38 -22.67
CA PRO A 104 3.20 24.67 -21.52
C PRO A 104 1.99 23.81 -21.89
N LYS A 105 1.34 24.12 -23.02
CA LYS A 105 0.18 23.38 -23.54
C LYS A 105 0.55 22.23 -24.49
N ALA A 106 1.85 21.95 -24.70
CA ALA A 106 2.28 20.83 -25.54
C ALA A 106 1.66 19.50 -25.08
N GLY A 107 1.44 18.60 -26.04
CA GLY A 107 0.94 17.26 -25.77
C GLY A 107 1.97 16.42 -24.98
N ILE A 108 1.52 15.44 -24.18
CA ILE A 108 2.43 14.60 -23.39
C ILE A 108 3.45 13.88 -24.29
N LEU A 109 2.97 13.29 -25.38
CA LEU A 109 3.81 12.57 -26.33
C LEU A 109 4.79 13.48 -27.09
N GLU A 110 4.36 14.71 -27.39
CA GLU A 110 5.22 15.71 -28.03
C GLU A 110 6.38 16.06 -27.11
N THR A 111 6.10 16.42 -25.86
CA THR A 111 7.12 16.72 -24.85
C THR A 111 8.09 15.56 -24.68
N MET A 112 7.61 14.33 -24.50
CA MET A 112 8.46 13.15 -24.32
C MET A 112 9.41 12.88 -25.49
N ARG A 113 9.03 13.25 -26.71
CA ARG A 113 9.87 13.05 -27.90
C ARG A 113 10.94 14.13 -28.01
N THR A 114 10.63 15.35 -27.61
CA THR A 114 11.50 16.51 -27.84
C THR A 114 12.38 16.89 -26.65
N THR A 115 11.97 16.59 -25.41
CA THR A 115 12.71 16.97 -24.20
C THR A 115 13.57 15.82 -23.66
N SER A 116 14.56 16.14 -22.82
CA SER A 116 15.29 15.12 -22.08
C SER A 116 14.34 14.25 -21.27
N LYS A 117 14.51 12.92 -21.37
CA LYS A 117 13.67 11.93 -20.67
C LYS A 117 14.09 11.72 -19.22
N ALA A 118 15.31 12.13 -18.86
CA ALA A 118 15.87 11.91 -17.54
C ALA A 118 15.01 12.48 -16.40
N PRO A 119 14.51 13.73 -16.46
CA PRO A 119 13.62 14.26 -15.43
C PRO A 119 12.37 13.43 -15.20
N LEU A 120 11.74 12.97 -16.30
CA LEU A 120 10.49 12.22 -16.25
C LEU A 120 10.68 10.90 -15.49
N PHE A 121 11.71 10.14 -15.82
CA PHE A 121 11.96 8.85 -15.17
C PHE A 121 12.46 9.03 -13.74
N VAL A 122 13.37 9.98 -13.49
CA VAL A 122 13.87 10.24 -12.12
C VAL A 122 12.73 10.60 -11.19
N MET A 123 11.84 11.51 -11.58
CA MET A 123 10.72 11.92 -10.73
C MET A 123 9.65 10.84 -10.60
N PHE A 124 9.40 10.05 -11.65
CA PHE A 124 8.49 8.89 -11.58
C PHE A 124 8.97 7.89 -10.53
N TYR A 125 10.24 7.46 -10.62
CA TYR A 125 10.80 6.47 -9.69
C TYR A 125 11.00 7.03 -8.28
N ALA A 126 11.47 8.28 -8.16
CA ALA A 126 11.67 8.91 -6.85
C ALA A 126 10.36 9.02 -6.08
N SER A 127 9.27 9.45 -6.74
CA SER A 127 7.96 9.50 -6.10
C SER A 127 7.42 8.12 -5.76
N ALA A 128 7.54 7.14 -6.66
CA ALA A 128 7.09 5.77 -6.37
C ALA A 128 7.81 5.17 -5.16
N PHE A 129 9.14 5.32 -5.11
CA PHE A 129 9.96 4.80 -4.02
C PHE A 129 9.68 5.50 -2.70
N MET A 130 9.55 6.83 -2.71
CA MET A 130 9.19 7.60 -1.52
C MET A 130 7.80 7.24 -1.02
N SER A 131 6.80 7.12 -1.90
CA SER A 131 5.45 6.68 -1.51
C SER A 131 5.49 5.28 -0.88
N TYR A 132 6.20 4.32 -1.48
CA TYR A 132 6.34 2.97 -0.93
C TYR A 132 6.99 2.99 0.46
N GLY A 133 8.15 3.66 0.60
CA GLY A 133 8.89 3.71 1.86
C GLY A 133 8.08 4.35 2.99
N PHE A 134 7.45 5.50 2.74
CA PHE A 134 6.62 6.14 3.77
C PHE A 134 5.35 5.36 4.09
N TRP A 135 4.72 4.72 3.09
CA TRP A 135 3.53 3.91 3.33
C TRP A 135 3.86 2.68 4.18
N GLU A 136 4.94 1.97 3.87
CA GLU A 136 5.38 0.80 4.63
C GLU A 136 5.69 1.17 6.09
N VAL A 137 6.43 2.26 6.31
CA VAL A 137 6.88 2.68 7.64
C VAL A 137 5.76 3.30 8.48
N LEU A 138 4.88 4.11 7.90
CA LEU A 138 3.91 4.92 8.67
C LEU A 138 2.49 4.33 8.69
N VAL A 139 2.10 3.58 7.65
CA VAL A 139 0.75 3.00 7.52
C VAL A 139 0.80 1.52 7.81
N ARG A 140 1.58 0.74 7.05
CA ARG A 140 1.55 -0.72 7.14
C ARG A 140 2.06 -1.25 8.47
N SER A 141 3.14 -0.69 9.01
CA SER A 141 3.66 -1.05 10.34
C SER A 141 2.58 -1.01 11.43
N LYS A 142 1.70 0.00 11.38
CA LYS A 142 0.61 0.19 12.35
C LYS A 142 -0.52 -0.83 12.22
N PHE A 143 -0.78 -1.31 11.01
CA PHE A 143 -1.72 -2.42 10.79
C PHE A 143 -1.17 -3.75 11.32
N MET A 144 0.14 -3.97 11.26
CA MET A 144 0.78 -5.20 11.77
C MET A 144 0.94 -5.20 13.29
N ASP A 145 1.24 -4.03 13.88
CA ASP A 145 1.50 -3.87 15.31
C ASP A 145 0.20 -3.89 16.14
N THR A 146 -0.92 -3.40 15.57
CA THR A 146 -2.19 -3.22 16.30
C THR A 146 -3.35 -3.97 15.66
N GLN A 147 -4.15 -4.65 16.50
CA GLN A 147 -5.33 -5.42 16.05
C GLN A 147 -6.45 -4.56 15.46
N LYS A 148 -6.72 -3.40 16.09
CA LYS A 148 -7.78 -2.46 15.69
C LYS A 148 -7.19 -1.05 15.56
N PRO A 149 -6.42 -0.77 14.50
CA PRO A 149 -5.91 0.57 14.28
C PRO A 149 -7.09 1.53 14.02
N CYS A 150 -6.99 2.75 14.51
CA CYS A 150 -7.97 3.79 14.19
C CYS A 150 -7.87 4.17 12.71
N ALA A 151 -8.75 3.61 11.86
CA ALA A 151 -8.75 3.88 10.41
C ALA A 151 -8.86 5.37 10.10
N SER A 152 -9.71 6.12 10.82
CA SER A 152 -9.86 7.57 10.68
C SER A 152 -8.57 8.35 11.01
N CYS A 153 -7.79 7.85 11.97
CA CYS A 153 -6.54 8.47 12.38
C CYS A 153 -5.47 8.25 11.29
N LEU A 154 -5.34 7.01 10.80
CA LEU A 154 -4.41 6.68 9.71
C LEU A 154 -4.80 7.31 8.37
N LEU A 155 -6.08 7.59 8.14
CA LEU A 155 -6.56 8.22 6.92
C LEU A 155 -5.83 9.53 6.64
N SER A 156 -5.74 10.40 7.65
CA SER A 156 -5.03 11.67 7.52
C SER A 156 -3.55 11.49 7.18
N THR A 157 -2.90 10.50 7.81
CA THR A 157 -1.49 10.16 7.56
C THR A 157 -1.28 9.65 6.14
N GLY A 158 -2.09 8.69 5.67
CA GLY A 158 -1.96 8.15 4.33
C GLY A 158 -2.26 9.16 3.24
N VAL A 159 -3.29 10.00 3.42
CA VAL A 159 -3.59 11.10 2.51
C VAL A 159 -2.43 12.10 2.47
N THR A 160 -1.87 12.46 3.63
CA THR A 160 -0.72 13.37 3.71
C THR A 160 0.49 12.79 2.97
N ILE A 161 0.82 11.52 3.19
CA ILE A 161 1.94 10.84 2.51
C ILE A 161 1.73 10.85 0.99
N SER A 162 0.55 10.44 0.54
CA SER A 162 0.22 10.34 -0.89
C SER A 162 0.25 11.72 -1.58
N VAL A 163 -0.32 12.75 -0.95
CA VAL A 163 -0.29 14.12 -1.49
C VAL A 163 1.14 14.70 -1.48
N CYS A 164 1.90 14.51 -0.40
CA CYS A 164 3.26 15.01 -0.28
C CYS A 164 4.19 14.36 -1.30
N THR A 165 4.17 13.03 -1.43
CA THR A 165 5.09 12.28 -2.30
C THR A 165 4.68 12.29 -3.77
N GLY A 166 3.38 12.24 -4.06
CA GLY A 166 2.84 12.22 -5.42
C GLY A 166 2.56 13.59 -6.03
N THR A 167 2.46 14.66 -5.22
CA THR A 167 2.07 15.99 -5.72
C THR A 167 3.02 17.11 -5.30
N LEU A 168 3.32 17.26 -4.01
CA LEU A 168 4.17 18.37 -3.55
C LEU A 168 5.64 18.16 -3.90
N PHE A 169 6.17 16.95 -3.69
CA PHE A 169 7.52 16.59 -4.06
C PHE A 169 7.83 16.84 -5.54
N PRO A 170 7.04 16.37 -6.52
CA PRO A 170 7.29 16.67 -7.91
C PRO A 170 7.07 18.15 -8.27
N LEU A 171 6.21 18.87 -7.56
CA LEU A 171 6.00 20.30 -7.81
C LEU A 171 7.24 21.13 -7.46
N ILE A 172 8.01 20.71 -6.46
CA ILE A 172 9.25 21.39 -6.04
C ILE A 172 10.47 20.79 -6.76
N GLY A 173 10.55 19.46 -6.85
CA GLY A 173 11.71 18.76 -7.42
C GLY A 173 11.82 18.86 -8.94
N SER A 174 10.69 18.83 -9.66
CA SER A 174 10.72 18.83 -11.14
C SER A 174 11.30 20.12 -11.72
N PRO A 175 10.90 21.34 -11.27
CA PRO A 175 11.47 22.58 -11.78
C PRO A 175 12.97 22.68 -11.55
N ILE A 176 13.44 22.34 -10.34
CA ILE A 176 14.86 22.38 -9.97
C ILE A 176 15.67 21.44 -10.87
N LEU A 177 15.18 20.21 -11.05
CA LEU A 177 15.89 19.20 -11.83
C LEU A 177 15.87 19.50 -13.34
N CYS A 178 14.75 19.95 -13.89
CA CYS A 178 14.65 20.34 -15.30
C CYS A 178 15.52 21.57 -15.60
N TYR A 179 15.49 22.57 -14.72
CA TYR A 179 16.30 23.78 -14.87
C TYR A 179 17.80 23.49 -14.76
N GLY A 180 18.21 22.64 -13.81
CA GLY A 180 19.61 22.21 -13.69
C GLY A 180 20.12 21.46 -14.93
N ILE A 181 19.28 20.63 -15.56
CA ILE A 181 19.65 19.95 -16.82
C ILE A 181 19.73 20.94 -17.98
N LEU A 182 18.83 21.92 -18.06
CA LEU A 182 18.88 22.96 -19.07
C LEU A 182 20.18 23.78 -18.97
N LEU A 183 20.57 24.18 -17.75
CA LEU A 183 21.81 24.92 -17.51
C LEU A 183 23.05 24.12 -17.95
N ARG A 184 23.10 22.83 -17.61
CA ARG A 184 24.19 21.94 -18.05
C ARG A 184 24.26 21.81 -19.57
N GLN A 185 23.12 21.80 -20.26
CA GLN A 185 23.07 21.76 -21.72
C GLN A 185 23.55 23.07 -22.36
N LEU A 186 23.36 24.20 -21.68
CA LEU A 186 23.80 25.52 -22.15
C LEU A 186 25.27 25.82 -21.81
N GLY A 187 25.93 25.00 -20.99
CA GLY A 187 27.34 25.15 -20.61
C GLY A 187 27.61 26.28 -19.61
N ASP A 188 26.56 26.76 -18.92
CA ASP A 188 26.60 27.98 -18.09
C ASP A 188 26.42 27.68 -16.59
N ASP A 189 27.13 26.63 -16.10
CA ASP A 189 26.96 26.06 -14.75
C ASP A 189 27.23 27.05 -13.59
N SER A 190 28.03 28.10 -13.82
CA SER A 190 28.48 29.03 -12.77
C SER A 190 27.60 30.28 -12.58
N LYS A 191 26.72 30.58 -13.54
CA LYS A 191 26.10 31.90 -13.66
C LYS A 191 24.70 32.00 -13.04
N TYR A 192 23.96 30.90 -12.92
CA TYR A 192 22.55 30.92 -12.49
C TYR A 192 22.06 29.72 -11.66
N ALA A 193 22.95 28.97 -10.99
CA ALA A 193 22.50 28.06 -9.93
C ALA A 193 21.82 28.89 -8.84
N SER A 194 20.56 28.60 -8.49
CA SER A 194 19.80 29.36 -7.49
C SER A 194 20.63 29.46 -6.20
N ARG A 195 21.13 30.66 -5.89
CA ARG A 195 22.04 30.86 -4.75
C ARG A 195 21.27 30.97 -3.44
N ASN A 196 19.98 31.31 -3.54
CA ASN A 196 19.09 31.53 -2.41
C ASN A 196 17.85 30.64 -2.48
N LEU A 197 17.32 30.25 -1.31
CA LEU A 197 16.06 29.51 -1.21
C LEU A 197 14.87 30.29 -1.81
N PHE A 198 14.88 31.62 -1.70
CA PHE A 198 13.87 32.48 -2.30
C PHE A 198 13.88 32.43 -3.83
N GLU A 199 15.07 32.37 -4.44
CA GLU A 199 15.21 32.22 -5.90
C GLU A 199 14.70 30.84 -6.34
N ALA A 200 15.04 29.78 -5.61
CA ALA A 200 14.54 28.44 -5.88
C ALA A 200 13.01 28.35 -5.74
N PHE A 201 12.43 29.03 -4.74
CA PHE A 201 10.98 29.10 -4.57
C PHE A 201 10.31 29.89 -5.69
N ALA A 202 10.86 31.05 -6.08
CA ALA A 202 10.36 31.83 -7.20
C ALA A 202 10.40 31.04 -8.51
N LEU A 203 11.49 30.31 -8.75
CA LEU A 203 11.66 29.39 -9.88
C LEU A 203 10.57 28.32 -9.90
N CYS A 204 10.36 27.63 -8.78
CA CYS A 204 9.32 26.62 -8.65
C CYS A 204 7.94 27.22 -8.90
N ASN A 205 7.65 28.39 -8.32
CA ASN A 205 6.36 29.06 -8.44
C ASN A 205 6.05 29.46 -9.90
N GLU A 206 7.04 29.95 -10.63
CA GLU A 206 6.92 30.38 -12.03
C GLU A 206 6.69 29.19 -12.96
N PHE A 207 7.49 28.12 -12.83
CA PHE A 207 7.38 26.98 -13.75
C PHE A 207 6.20 26.05 -13.44
N THR A 208 5.64 26.10 -12.24
CA THR A 208 4.50 25.27 -11.82
C THR A 208 3.15 25.95 -12.04
N LYS A 209 3.12 27.23 -12.46
CA LYS A 209 1.87 27.99 -12.64
C LYS A 209 0.84 27.31 -13.54
N TYR A 210 1.30 26.53 -14.52
CA TYR A 210 0.45 25.79 -15.46
C TYR A 210 -0.09 24.46 -14.91
N VAL A 211 0.50 23.95 -13.83
CA VAL A 211 0.03 22.74 -13.13
C VAL A 211 -1.01 23.11 -12.06
N LYS A 212 -0.90 24.29 -11.44
CA LYS A 212 -1.79 24.77 -10.36
C LYS A 212 -3.29 24.60 -10.63
N PRO A 213 -3.83 24.90 -11.82
CA PRO A 213 -5.27 24.72 -12.08
C PRO A 213 -5.74 23.27 -12.00
N LYS A 214 -4.83 22.30 -12.18
CA LYS A 214 -5.12 20.86 -12.10
C LYS A 214 -4.72 20.25 -10.75
N MET A 215 -4.10 21.02 -9.85
CA MET A 215 -3.67 20.55 -8.54
C MET A 215 -4.83 20.04 -7.67
N PRO A 216 -5.99 20.72 -7.56
CA PRO A 216 -7.08 20.22 -6.72
C PRO A 216 -7.56 18.83 -7.16
N PHE A 217 -7.58 18.59 -8.47
CA PHE A 217 -7.93 17.28 -9.02
C PHE A 217 -6.90 16.21 -8.69
N LEU A 218 -5.60 16.52 -8.82
CA LEU A 218 -4.53 15.58 -8.46
C LEU A 218 -4.55 15.26 -6.96
N ILE A 219 -4.76 16.26 -6.11
CA ILE A 219 -4.88 16.08 -4.65
C ILE A 219 -6.09 15.21 -4.32
N ALA A 220 -7.25 15.47 -4.94
CA ALA A 220 -8.45 14.67 -4.73
C ALA A 220 -8.26 13.22 -5.17
N LEU A 221 -7.59 12.99 -6.31
CA LEU A 221 -7.27 11.65 -6.81
C LEU A 221 -6.34 10.92 -5.84
N GLN A 222 -5.27 11.57 -5.36
CA GLN A 222 -4.35 11.00 -4.38
C GLN A 222 -5.03 10.68 -3.06
N ALA A 223 -5.85 11.60 -2.55
CA ALA A 223 -6.64 11.39 -1.34
C ALA A 223 -7.61 10.23 -1.49
N GLY A 224 -8.27 10.10 -2.65
CA GLY A 224 -9.16 8.99 -2.96
C GLY A 224 -8.43 7.64 -2.98
N LEU A 225 -7.28 7.56 -3.68
CA LEU A 225 -6.46 6.35 -3.70
C LEU A 225 -6.00 5.95 -2.30
N ALA A 226 -5.48 6.91 -1.53
CA ALA A 226 -5.05 6.66 -0.15
C ALA A 226 -6.21 6.19 0.75
N ALA A 227 -7.39 6.81 0.63
CA ALA A 227 -8.57 6.40 1.37
C ALA A 227 -8.98 4.96 1.04
N THR A 228 -9.08 4.63 -0.26
CA THR A 228 -9.44 3.27 -0.68
C THR A 228 -8.44 2.22 -0.20
N ALA A 229 -7.14 2.53 -0.22
CA ALA A 229 -6.10 1.64 0.27
C ALA A 229 -6.20 1.41 1.78
N ILE A 230 -6.47 2.46 2.57
CA ILE A 230 -6.61 2.35 4.02
C ILE A 230 -7.85 1.55 4.41
N TYR A 231 -8.99 1.81 3.77
CA TYR A 231 -10.20 1.04 4.04
C TYR A 231 -10.08 -0.42 3.58
N ALA A 232 -9.35 -0.68 2.49
CA ALA A 232 -9.04 -2.05 2.08
C ALA A 232 -8.15 -2.77 3.10
N HIS A 233 -7.12 -2.10 3.62
CA HIS A 233 -6.28 -2.63 4.70
C HIS A 233 -7.10 -2.88 5.98
N ASP A 234 -7.91 -1.93 6.41
CA ASP A 234 -8.75 -2.07 7.61
C ASP A 234 -9.74 -3.22 7.48
N TRP A 235 -10.43 -3.33 6.34
CA TRP A 235 -11.33 -4.44 6.05
C TRP A 235 -10.62 -5.80 6.13
N ALA A 236 -9.45 -5.92 5.49
CA ALA A 236 -8.70 -7.17 5.49
C ALA A 236 -8.17 -7.51 6.89
N ASN A 237 -7.67 -6.50 7.61
CA ASN A 237 -7.17 -6.64 8.97
C ASN A 237 -8.26 -7.17 9.91
N GLN A 238 -9.46 -6.59 9.86
CA GLN A 238 -10.59 -7.05 10.65
C GLN A 238 -10.99 -8.49 10.30
N LYS A 239 -10.97 -8.86 9.02
CA LYS A 239 -11.31 -10.23 8.59
C LYS A 239 -10.28 -11.27 9.05
N ILE A 240 -9.00 -10.97 8.88
CA ILE A 240 -7.90 -11.83 9.34
C ILE A 240 -7.99 -12.02 10.85
N PHE A 241 -8.16 -10.93 11.60
CA PHE A 241 -8.23 -11.00 13.06
C PHE A 241 -9.50 -11.69 13.59
N ASN A 242 -10.65 -11.47 12.97
CA ASN A 242 -11.87 -12.22 13.33
C ASN A 242 -11.70 -13.71 13.05
N THR A 243 -10.98 -14.08 11.98
CA THR A 243 -10.69 -15.48 11.66
C THR A 243 -9.70 -16.08 12.66
N PHE A 244 -8.66 -15.34 13.06
CA PHE A 244 -7.72 -15.78 14.11
C PHE A 244 -8.43 -16.13 15.42
N ASP A 245 -9.45 -15.36 15.80
CA ASP A 245 -10.19 -15.59 17.05
C ASP A 245 -11.12 -16.80 16.98
N VAL A 246 -11.60 -17.17 15.79
CA VAL A 246 -12.49 -18.33 15.57
C VAL A 246 -11.70 -19.62 15.37
N ASP A 247 -10.58 -19.57 14.62
CA ASP A 247 -9.77 -20.73 14.29
C ASP A 247 -8.26 -20.42 14.39
N PRO A 248 -7.63 -20.71 15.56
CA PRO A 248 -6.21 -20.49 15.77
C PRO A 248 -5.31 -21.51 15.04
N GLU A 249 -5.85 -22.63 14.56
CA GLU A 249 -5.07 -23.67 13.88
C GLU A 249 -4.62 -23.18 12.51
N ILE A 250 -5.46 -22.42 11.81
CA ILE A 250 -5.13 -21.79 10.52
C ILE A 250 -3.88 -20.89 10.63
N VAL A 251 -3.71 -20.19 11.75
CA VAL A 251 -2.53 -19.34 11.97
C VAL A 251 -1.28 -20.18 12.11
N THR A 252 -1.38 -21.26 12.89
CA THR A 252 -0.28 -22.18 13.12
C THR A 252 0.13 -22.87 11.81
N GLU A 253 -0.86 -23.25 10.99
CA GLU A 253 -0.63 -23.78 9.64
C GLU A 253 0.04 -22.72 8.75
N ALA A 254 -0.47 -21.47 8.71
CA ALA A 254 0.10 -20.40 7.89
C ALA A 254 1.56 -20.06 8.27
N VAL A 255 1.91 -20.12 9.56
CA VAL A 255 3.30 -19.88 10.02
C VAL A 255 4.21 -21.06 9.70
N ASN A 256 3.71 -22.28 9.89
CA ASN A 256 4.46 -23.51 9.61
C ASN A 256 4.48 -23.86 8.12
N TYR A 257 3.68 -23.17 7.32
CA TYR A 257 3.67 -23.29 5.87
C TYR A 257 4.97 -22.69 5.32
N GLU A 258 5.98 -23.53 5.16
CA GLU A 258 7.13 -23.21 4.34
C GLU A 258 6.69 -23.18 2.88
N GLU A 259 6.58 -21.98 2.31
CA GLU A 259 6.49 -21.84 0.85
C GLU A 259 7.63 -22.65 0.20
N PRO A 260 7.37 -23.35 -0.92
CA PRO A 260 8.40 -24.10 -1.65
C PRO A 260 9.38 -23.17 -2.39
N TYR A 261 9.81 -22.06 -1.77
CA TYR A 261 10.93 -21.21 -2.19
C TYR A 261 12.26 -21.96 -2.18
N SER A 262 12.31 -23.15 -1.55
CA SER A 262 13.46 -24.06 -1.64
C SER A 262 13.76 -24.50 -3.06
N LYS A 263 12.79 -24.58 -3.98
CA LYS A 263 13.04 -24.98 -5.38
C LYS A 263 13.81 -23.93 -6.19
N TRP A 264 13.55 -22.65 -5.96
CA TRP A 264 14.23 -21.56 -6.67
C TRP A 264 15.62 -21.30 -6.09
N LYS A 265 15.74 -21.37 -4.76
CA LYS A 265 17.03 -21.29 -4.05
C LYS A 265 17.92 -22.50 -4.35
N SER A 266 17.37 -23.72 -4.36
CA SER A 266 18.12 -24.91 -4.79
C SER A 266 18.53 -24.82 -6.26
N GLY A 267 17.69 -24.23 -7.12
CA GLY A 267 18.03 -23.97 -8.52
C GLY A 267 19.21 -23.00 -8.66
N LEU A 268 19.22 -21.90 -7.92
CA LEU A 268 20.33 -20.95 -7.87
C LEU A 268 21.59 -21.56 -7.27
N ASP A 269 21.48 -22.30 -6.16
CA ASP A 269 22.62 -22.96 -5.52
C ASP A 269 23.24 -24.03 -6.43
N THR A 270 22.41 -24.73 -7.22
CA THR A 270 22.87 -25.68 -8.26
C THR A 270 23.61 -24.96 -9.40
N VAL A 271 23.11 -23.80 -9.82
CA VAL A 271 23.75 -22.98 -10.87
C VAL A 271 25.08 -22.39 -10.37
N ILE A 272 25.12 -21.89 -9.13
CA ILE A 272 26.33 -21.35 -8.50
C ILE A 272 27.39 -22.44 -8.33
N HIS A 273 27.01 -23.64 -7.86
CA HIS A 273 27.92 -24.78 -7.78
C HIS A 273 28.41 -25.27 -9.15
N THR A 274 27.61 -25.12 -10.21
CA THR A 274 28.02 -25.46 -11.58
C THR A 274 29.01 -24.43 -12.14
N LEU A 275 28.87 -23.16 -11.77
CA LEU A 275 29.77 -22.08 -12.16
C LEU A 275 31.09 -22.05 -11.37
N GLN A 276 31.14 -22.67 -10.19
CA GLN A 276 32.35 -22.78 -9.36
C GLN A 276 33.23 -24.00 -9.66
N LYS A 277 32.85 -24.89 -10.59
CA LYS A 277 33.74 -25.97 -11.03
C LYS A 277 34.85 -25.39 -11.92
N PRO A 278 36.12 -25.47 -11.53
CA PRO A 278 37.22 -25.15 -12.45
C PRO A 278 37.21 -26.17 -13.60
N ILE A 279 37.49 -25.67 -14.80
CA ILE A 279 37.65 -26.45 -16.05
C ILE A 279 38.75 -27.51 -15.87
#